data_AF-I7JJS0-F1
#
_entry.id   AF-I7JJS0-F1
#
_cell.length_a   1.000
_cell.length_b   1.000
_cell.length_c   1.000
_cell.angle_alpha   90.00
_cell.angle_beta   90.00
_cell.angle_gamma   90.00
#
_symmetry.space_group_name_H-M   'P 1'
#
loop_
_entity.id
_entity.type
_entity.pdbx_description
1 polymer ?
#
loop_
_entity_poly.entity_id
_entity_poly.type
_entity_poly.pdbx_seq_one_letter_code
_entity_poly.pdbx_strand_id
1 'polypeptide(L)'
;MSTSHSNKSSQTFKLLVFVLAIPVLLIIILIRALNGGGTDPALMTAEAIEDRIAPIARYNLVESAPADDGPREPLTGEGVYKRICFSCHDAGLSGAPLFKDAGAWGPRIAKGKDTLFQHALGGFNLMPAKGGDAKLSDLEVQRGVVYMANQAGAGWEEPAAPATEEKPAEGATPSEGTAPADGTTPPAPAESVAPADGTSPSAEEKPSEAPAPADASAPAPEQPKSPEQKVEEAKDKAVEKTEEAVDSA
;
A
#
# COMPACT_ATOMS: atom_id res chain seq x y z
N MET A 1 -37.72 -5.87 64.47
CA MET A 1 -38.14 -5.68 63.06
C MET A 1 -37.08 -6.31 62.18
N SER A 2 -37.12 -7.63 62.04
CA SER A 2 -36.06 -8.39 61.38
C SER A 2 -36.38 -8.63 59.90
N THR A 3 -35.46 -8.18 59.05
CA THR A 3 -35.04 -8.80 57.79
C THR A 3 -36.13 -9.15 56.76
N SER A 4 -36.55 -8.14 55.99
CA SER A 4 -37.15 -8.34 54.65
C SER A 4 -36.44 -7.50 53.60
N HIS A 5 -35.11 -7.62 53.52
CA HIS A 5 -34.30 -6.91 52.52
C HIS A 5 -33.33 -7.80 51.74
N SER A 6 -32.99 -8.99 52.26
CA SER A 6 -32.06 -9.91 51.57
C SER A 6 -32.65 -10.53 50.29
N ASN A 7 -33.95 -10.88 50.31
CA ASN A 7 -34.61 -11.43 49.12
C ASN A 7 -34.92 -10.39 48.05
N LYS A 8 -35.19 -9.13 48.42
CA LYS A 8 -35.56 -8.07 47.47
C LYS A 8 -34.35 -7.62 46.64
N SER A 9 -33.17 -7.47 47.25
CA SER A 9 -31.94 -7.07 46.53
C SER A 9 -31.39 -8.19 45.63
N SER A 10 -31.45 -9.45 46.08
CA SER A 10 -31.10 -10.60 45.21
C SER A 10 -32.09 -10.74 44.06
N GLN A 11 -33.39 -10.49 44.31
CA GLN A 11 -34.41 -10.54 43.28
C GLN A 11 -34.28 -9.38 42.29
N THR A 12 -34.00 -8.14 42.74
CA THR A 12 -33.75 -7.01 41.83
C THR A 12 -32.43 -7.15 41.08
N PHE A 13 -31.38 -7.69 41.69
CA PHE A 13 -30.12 -7.99 41.01
C PHE A 13 -30.30 -9.07 39.95
N LYS A 14 -31.00 -10.17 40.26
CA LYS A 14 -31.35 -11.20 39.28
C LYS A 14 -32.20 -10.62 38.15
N LEU A 15 -33.19 -9.79 38.46
CA LEU A 15 -34.06 -9.17 37.46
C LEU A 15 -33.31 -8.17 36.58
N LEU A 16 -32.36 -7.41 37.14
CA LEU A 16 -31.48 -6.51 36.39
C LEU A 16 -30.50 -7.29 35.50
N VAL A 17 -29.88 -8.35 36.02
CA VAL A 17 -29.01 -9.24 35.25
C VAL A 17 -29.82 -9.97 34.16
N PHE A 18 -31.05 -10.41 34.42
CA PHE A 18 -31.89 -11.06 33.40
C PHE A 18 -32.30 -10.07 32.31
N VAL A 19 -32.72 -8.85 32.69
CA VAL A 19 -33.09 -7.77 31.75
C VAL A 19 -31.91 -7.31 30.90
N LEU A 20 -30.67 -7.41 31.38
CA LEU A 20 -29.48 -7.05 30.59
C LEU A 20 -28.89 -8.26 29.84
N ALA A 21 -28.81 -9.43 30.46
CA ALA A 21 -28.20 -10.62 29.89
C ALA A 21 -29.09 -11.31 28.86
N ILE A 22 -30.43 -11.33 29.03
CA ILE A 22 -31.33 -11.93 28.03
C ILE A 22 -31.25 -11.20 26.68
N PRO A 23 -31.39 -9.86 26.58
CA PRO A 23 -31.32 -9.21 25.28
C PRO A 23 -29.91 -9.33 24.67
N VAL A 24 -28.85 -9.27 25.48
CA VAL A 24 -27.48 -9.50 24.99
C VAL A 24 -27.33 -10.92 24.44
N LEU A 25 -27.84 -11.93 25.15
CA LEU A 25 -27.77 -13.32 24.74
C LEU A 25 -28.67 -13.60 23.53
N LEU A 26 -29.84 -12.97 23.43
CA LEU A 26 -30.70 -13.01 22.25
C LEU A 26 -30.06 -12.35 21.04
N ILE A 27 -29.40 -11.20 21.21
CA ILE A 27 -28.65 -10.53 20.13
C ILE A 27 -27.50 -11.42 19.66
N ILE A 28 -26.75 -12.03 20.58
CA ILE A 28 -25.68 -12.97 20.25
C ILE A 28 -26.21 -14.19 19.49
N ILE A 29 -27.35 -14.76 19.93
CA ILE A 29 -28.00 -15.88 19.24
C ILE A 29 -28.52 -15.46 17.87
N LEU A 30 -29.11 -14.27 17.75
CA LEU A 30 -29.62 -13.75 16.49
C LEU A 30 -28.49 -13.45 15.50
N ILE A 31 -27.39 -12.85 15.93
CA ILE A 31 -26.19 -12.66 15.11
C ILE A 31 -25.66 -14.01 14.63
N ARG A 32 -25.62 -15.03 15.50
CA ARG A 32 -25.22 -16.38 15.09
C ARG A 32 -26.20 -17.01 14.09
N ALA A 33 -27.50 -16.80 14.26
CA ALA A 33 -28.52 -17.32 13.35
C ALA A 33 -28.49 -16.64 11.98
N LEU A 34 -28.23 -15.32 11.93
CA LEU A 34 -28.14 -14.55 10.70
C LEU A 34 -26.83 -14.80 9.95
N ASN A 35 -25.73 -15.06 10.67
CA ASN A 35 -24.41 -15.29 10.09
C ASN A 35 -24.13 -16.78 9.79
N GLY A 36 -25.17 -17.63 9.75
CA GLY A 36 -25.01 -19.02 9.30
C GLY A 36 -24.47 -19.99 10.34
N GLY A 37 -24.75 -19.77 11.63
CA GLY A 37 -24.90 -20.83 12.65
C GLY A 37 -23.88 -21.96 12.63
N GLY A 38 -22.58 -21.65 12.62
CA GLY A 38 -21.55 -22.67 12.74
C GLY A 38 -20.15 -22.08 12.81
N THR A 39 -19.54 -22.05 14.00
CA THR A 39 -18.09 -22.23 14.07
C THR A 39 -17.84 -23.68 13.69
N ASP A 40 -17.74 -23.96 12.39
CA ASP A 40 -17.32 -25.28 11.95
C ASP A 40 -15.89 -25.49 12.45
N PRO A 41 -15.66 -26.41 13.40
CA PRO A 41 -14.32 -26.67 13.93
C PRO A 41 -13.36 -27.14 12.82
N ALA A 42 -13.87 -27.61 11.68
CA ALA A 42 -13.07 -27.91 10.50
C ALA A 42 -12.42 -26.66 9.88
N LEU A 43 -13.00 -25.47 10.06
CA LEU A 43 -12.42 -24.21 9.56
C LEU A 43 -11.39 -23.60 10.53
N MET A 44 -11.24 -24.20 11.71
CA MET A 44 -10.28 -23.84 12.77
C MET A 44 -9.17 -24.88 12.91
N THR A 45 -9.11 -25.88 12.02
CA THR A 45 -8.01 -26.83 11.99
C THR A 45 -6.75 -26.16 11.46
N ALA A 46 -5.59 -26.59 11.96
CA ALA A 46 -4.31 -26.12 11.45
C ALA A 46 -4.19 -26.32 9.92
N GLU A 47 -4.81 -27.37 9.38
CA GLU A 47 -4.83 -27.68 7.95
C GLU A 47 -5.67 -26.69 7.13
N ALA A 48 -6.89 -26.34 7.57
CA ALA A 48 -7.72 -25.35 6.88
C ALA A 48 -7.16 -23.92 7.00
N ILE A 49 -6.41 -23.66 8.07
CA ILE A 49 -5.63 -22.43 8.23
C ILE A 49 -4.44 -22.45 7.28
N GLU A 50 -3.68 -23.55 7.21
CA GLU A 50 -2.55 -23.73 6.30
C GLU A 50 -2.97 -23.59 4.83
N ASP A 51 -4.10 -24.15 4.40
CA ASP A 51 -4.57 -24.04 3.00
C ASP A 51 -4.96 -22.61 2.61
N ARG A 52 -5.46 -21.82 3.57
CA ARG A 52 -5.81 -20.40 3.35
C ARG A 52 -4.61 -19.47 3.44
N ILE A 53 -3.64 -19.83 4.29
CA ILE A 53 -2.37 -19.11 4.36
C ILE A 53 -1.48 -19.53 3.19
N ALA A 54 -1.53 -20.75 2.68
CA ALA A 54 -0.67 -21.27 1.62
C ALA A 54 -0.49 -20.31 0.42
N PRO A 55 -1.52 -19.67 -0.16
CA PRO A 55 -1.31 -18.71 -1.24
C PRO A 55 -0.46 -17.52 -0.84
N ILE A 56 -0.55 -17.00 0.39
CA ILE A 56 0.26 -15.87 0.89
C ILE A 56 1.55 -16.32 1.58
N ALA A 57 1.58 -17.49 2.22
CA ALA A 57 2.77 -18.11 2.77
C ALA A 57 3.76 -18.46 1.66
N ARG A 58 3.33 -18.89 0.48
CA ARG A 58 4.26 -19.11 -0.65
C ARG A 58 4.98 -17.82 -1.07
N TYR A 59 4.33 -16.66 -0.94
CA TYR A 59 4.98 -15.36 -1.15
C TYR A 59 5.81 -14.89 0.05
N ASN A 60 5.47 -15.32 1.28
CA ASN A 60 6.19 -15.01 2.52
C ASN A 60 7.23 -16.07 2.93
N LEU A 61 7.35 -17.22 2.27
CA LEU A 61 8.35 -18.26 2.56
C LEU A 61 9.63 -18.09 1.73
N VAL A 62 9.58 -17.20 0.73
CA VAL A 62 10.77 -16.48 0.27
C VAL A 62 11.17 -15.39 1.29
N GLU A 63 10.36 -15.14 2.34
CA GLU A 63 10.47 -14.01 3.29
C GLU A 63 10.13 -14.38 4.75
N SER A 64 10.51 -15.56 5.22
CA SER A 64 10.53 -15.86 6.66
C SER A 64 11.62 -16.87 6.95
N ALA A 65 12.81 -16.56 6.43
CA ALA A 65 13.94 -16.63 7.33
C ALA A 65 13.70 -15.60 8.46
N PRO A 66 14.23 -15.80 9.68
CA PRO A 66 14.47 -14.67 10.58
C PRO A 66 15.12 -13.50 9.81
N ALA A 67 15.16 -12.29 10.39
CA ALA A 67 16.00 -11.22 9.86
C ALA A 67 17.45 -11.71 9.81
N ASP A 68 17.77 -12.39 8.73
CA ASP A 68 19.01 -13.04 8.43
C ASP A 68 19.45 -12.24 7.22
N ASP A 69 20.46 -11.42 7.42
CA ASP A 69 21.18 -10.71 6.37
C ASP A 69 21.94 -11.70 5.45
N GLY A 70 21.59 -12.99 5.52
CA GLY A 70 22.07 -14.05 4.67
C GLY A 70 21.60 -13.91 3.21
N PRO A 71 22.27 -14.63 2.28
CA PRO A 71 22.05 -14.44 0.86
C PRO A 71 20.66 -14.96 0.46
N ARG A 72 19.73 -14.04 0.21
CA ARG A 72 18.46 -14.32 -0.47
C ARG A 72 18.54 -13.80 -1.91
N GLU A 73 17.91 -14.52 -2.84
CA GLU A 73 17.79 -14.06 -4.22
C GLU A 73 17.02 -12.72 -4.24
N PRO A 74 17.51 -11.68 -4.93
CA PRO A 74 16.82 -10.40 -5.00
C PRO A 74 15.45 -10.56 -5.66
N LEU A 75 14.43 -9.95 -5.06
CA LEU A 75 13.07 -9.96 -5.57
C LEU A 75 12.99 -9.37 -6.99
N THR A 76 12.01 -9.86 -7.76
CA THR A 76 11.61 -9.24 -9.03
C THR A 76 10.88 -7.93 -8.78
N GLY A 77 10.81 -7.05 -9.79
CA GLY A 77 10.06 -5.80 -9.65
C GLY A 77 8.58 -5.99 -9.27
N GLU A 78 7.93 -7.01 -9.83
CA GLU A 78 6.57 -7.40 -9.44
C GLU A 78 6.49 -7.90 -7.99
N GLY A 79 7.49 -8.68 -7.54
CA GLY A 79 7.57 -9.17 -6.17
C GLY A 79 7.67 -8.04 -5.16
N VAL A 80 8.48 -7.02 -5.46
CA VAL A 80 8.61 -5.81 -4.63
C VAL A 80 7.31 -5.01 -4.61
N TYR A 81 6.66 -4.84 -5.77
CA TYR A 81 5.36 -4.17 -5.85
C TYR A 81 4.33 -4.83 -4.94
N LYS A 82 4.15 -6.15 -5.06
CA LYS A 82 3.16 -6.91 -4.28
C LYS A 82 3.51 -6.98 -2.79
N ARG A 83 4.79 -6.89 -2.44
CA ARG A 83 5.22 -6.89 -1.04
C ARG A 83 4.85 -5.60 -0.33
N ILE A 84 5.20 -4.45 -0.92
CA ILE A 84 5.13 -3.18 -0.18
C ILE A 84 4.51 -2.03 -0.99
N CYS A 85 4.84 -1.89 -2.28
CA CYS A 85 4.45 -0.70 -3.03
C CYS A 85 2.94 -0.63 -3.31
N PHE A 86 2.27 -1.78 -3.50
CA PHE A 86 0.84 -1.85 -3.82
C PHE A 86 -0.02 -1.19 -2.74
N SER A 87 0.41 -1.25 -1.47
CA SER A 87 -0.35 -0.73 -0.32
C SER A 87 -0.73 0.75 -0.48
N CYS A 88 0.11 1.53 -1.16
CA CYS A 88 -0.16 2.93 -1.47
C CYS A 88 -0.46 3.16 -2.95
N HIS A 89 0.25 2.49 -3.86
CA HIS A 89 0.15 2.78 -5.29
C HIS A 89 -1.04 2.13 -5.99
N ASP A 90 -1.65 1.08 -5.42
CA ASP A 90 -2.80 0.41 -6.06
C ASP A 90 -4.06 1.28 -5.99
N ALA A 91 -4.32 1.88 -4.83
CA ALA A 91 -5.49 2.75 -4.57
C ALA A 91 -5.15 4.26 -4.52
N GLY A 92 -3.88 4.64 -4.67
CA GLY A 92 -3.45 6.03 -4.69
C GLY A 92 -3.51 6.69 -3.31
N LEU A 93 -3.21 5.92 -2.26
CA LEU A 93 -3.28 6.37 -0.88
C LEU A 93 -2.40 7.60 -0.67
N SER A 94 -2.93 8.61 0.02
CA SER A 94 -2.22 9.88 0.29
C SER A 94 -1.72 10.60 -0.97
N GLY A 95 -2.40 10.40 -2.11
CA GLY A 95 -2.01 11.02 -3.40
C GLY A 95 -0.85 10.30 -4.09
N ALA A 96 -0.56 9.05 -3.71
CA ALA A 96 0.39 8.22 -4.45
C ALA A 96 -0.05 8.05 -5.92
N PRO A 97 0.88 8.07 -6.89
CA PRO A 97 0.52 7.84 -8.29
C PRO A 97 -0.03 6.42 -8.47
N LEU A 98 -1.22 6.33 -9.06
CA LEU A 98 -1.96 5.09 -9.22
C LEU A 98 -1.22 4.12 -10.15
N PHE A 99 -1.14 2.85 -9.78
CA PHE A 99 -0.51 1.82 -10.60
C PHE A 99 -1.24 1.69 -11.94
N LYS A 100 -0.47 1.54 -13.04
CA LYS A 100 -0.95 1.51 -14.44
C LYS A 100 -1.59 2.80 -14.98
N ASP A 101 -1.63 3.88 -14.20
CA ASP A 101 -2.16 5.16 -14.68
C ASP A 101 -1.11 5.93 -15.51
N ALA A 102 -1.19 5.82 -16.83
CA ALA A 102 -0.30 6.55 -17.74
C ALA A 102 -0.36 8.08 -17.56
N GLY A 103 -1.49 8.64 -17.13
CA GLY A 103 -1.64 10.08 -16.88
C GLY A 103 -0.87 10.53 -15.64
N ALA A 104 -0.96 9.76 -14.55
CA ALA A 104 -0.19 10.03 -13.33
C ALA A 104 1.33 9.78 -13.53
N TRP A 105 1.68 8.74 -14.29
CA TRP A 105 3.07 8.31 -14.47
C TRP A 105 3.80 9.04 -15.59
N GLY A 106 3.13 9.51 -16.66
CA GLY A 106 3.78 10.18 -17.79
C GLY A 106 4.71 11.33 -17.39
N PRO A 107 4.28 12.32 -16.58
CA PRO A 107 5.14 13.40 -16.11
C PRO A 107 6.29 12.94 -15.22
N ARG A 108 6.16 11.79 -14.54
CA ARG A 108 7.20 11.20 -13.69
C ARG A 108 8.22 10.48 -14.55
N ILE A 109 7.77 9.62 -15.46
CA ILE A 109 8.60 8.94 -16.46
C ILE A 109 9.44 9.96 -17.25
N ALA A 110 8.86 11.12 -17.61
CA ALA A 110 9.55 12.21 -18.29
C ALA A 110 10.70 12.85 -17.48
N LYS A 111 10.75 12.68 -16.14
CA LYS A 111 11.90 13.09 -15.32
C LYS A 111 13.08 12.14 -15.45
N GLY A 112 12.87 10.94 -15.98
CA GLY A 112 13.89 9.94 -16.19
C GLY A 112 14.00 8.93 -15.04
N LYS A 113 14.57 7.77 -15.37
CA LYS A 113 14.69 6.60 -14.50
C LYS A 113 15.46 6.90 -13.22
N ASP A 114 16.58 7.59 -13.33
CA ASP A 114 17.50 7.82 -12.20
C ASP A 114 16.89 8.73 -11.13
N THR A 115 16.12 9.74 -11.53
CA THR A 115 15.39 10.60 -10.58
C THR A 115 14.35 9.81 -9.79
N LEU A 116 13.62 8.91 -10.46
CA LEU A 116 12.63 8.08 -9.79
C LEU A 116 13.28 7.08 -8.83
N PHE A 117 14.45 6.54 -9.20
CA PHE A 117 15.24 5.70 -8.31
C PHE A 117 15.69 6.46 -7.06
N GLN A 118 16.24 7.66 -7.23
CA GLN A 118 16.66 8.50 -6.10
C GLN A 118 15.49 8.79 -5.15
N HIS A 119 14.33 9.17 -5.69
CA HIS A 119 13.13 9.43 -4.89
C HIS A 119 12.60 8.18 -4.17
N ALA A 120 12.62 7.01 -4.82
CA ALA A 120 12.16 5.77 -4.20
C ALA A 120 13.13 5.26 -3.12
N LEU A 121 14.44 5.40 -3.35
CA LEU A 121 15.48 4.98 -2.41
C LEU A 121 15.55 5.92 -1.20
N GLY A 122 15.59 7.24 -1.43
CA GLY A 122 15.73 8.25 -0.38
C GLY A 122 14.42 8.72 0.26
N GLY A 123 13.28 8.38 -0.35
CA GLY A 123 11.98 8.94 0.01
C GLY A 123 11.72 10.29 -0.67
N PHE A 124 10.46 10.59 -0.92
CA PHE A 124 10.04 11.83 -1.59
C PHE A 124 8.59 12.19 -1.25
N ASN A 125 8.36 13.43 -0.81
CA ASN A 125 7.07 13.88 -0.27
C ASN A 125 6.57 12.96 0.86
N LEU A 126 5.42 12.30 0.66
CA LEU A 126 4.82 11.36 1.60
C LEU A 126 5.26 9.90 1.37
N MET A 127 6.09 9.65 0.35
CA MET A 127 6.65 8.32 0.09
C MET A 127 7.89 8.10 0.98
N PRO A 128 7.88 7.15 1.92
CA PRO A 128 9.03 6.85 2.76
C PRO A 128 10.18 6.24 1.94
N ALA A 129 11.40 6.37 2.47
CA ALA A 129 12.58 5.72 1.90
C ALA A 129 12.37 4.21 1.73
N LYS A 130 12.77 3.68 0.57
CA LYS A 130 12.58 2.27 0.17
C LYS A 130 11.13 1.78 0.26
N GLY A 131 10.16 2.68 0.10
CA GLY A 131 8.74 2.34 0.26
C GLY A 131 8.35 1.95 1.69
N GLY A 132 9.20 2.22 2.69
CA GLY A 132 8.96 1.93 4.10
C GLY A 132 9.57 0.60 4.57
N ASP A 133 10.21 -0.16 3.68
CA ASP A 133 10.89 -1.42 4.03
C ASP A 133 12.41 -1.26 3.91
N ALA A 134 13.07 -1.08 5.06
CA ALA A 134 14.53 -0.95 5.13
C ALA A 134 15.28 -2.23 4.74
N LYS A 135 14.61 -3.38 4.67
CA LYS A 135 15.22 -4.68 4.30
C LYS A 135 15.34 -4.87 2.79
N LEU A 136 14.69 -4.03 1.99
CA LEU A 136 14.87 -4.05 0.55
C LEU A 136 16.27 -3.54 0.17
N SER A 137 16.95 -4.31 -0.67
CA SER A 137 18.15 -3.84 -1.33
C SER A 137 17.81 -2.74 -2.34
N ASP A 138 18.77 -1.90 -2.66
CA ASP A 138 18.55 -0.80 -3.62
C ASP A 138 18.15 -1.33 -5.00
N LEU A 139 18.74 -2.47 -5.39
CA LEU A 139 18.38 -3.20 -6.61
C LEU A 139 16.88 -3.54 -6.64
N GLU A 140 16.35 -4.08 -5.54
CA GLU A 140 14.93 -4.47 -5.46
C GLU A 140 14.01 -3.25 -5.57
N VAL A 141 14.35 -2.17 -4.89
CA VAL A 141 13.58 -0.92 -5.00
C VAL A 141 13.59 -0.42 -6.46
N GLN A 142 14.75 -0.43 -7.13
CA GLN A 142 14.87 -0.01 -8.52
C GLN A 142 14.05 -0.91 -9.46
N ARG A 143 14.07 -2.23 -9.25
CA ARG A 143 13.21 -3.17 -10.00
C ARG A 143 11.73 -2.89 -9.79
N GLY A 144 11.31 -2.61 -8.56
CA GLY A 144 9.94 -2.21 -8.24
C GLY A 144 9.50 -0.94 -8.97
N VAL A 145 10.38 0.07 -9.01
CA VAL A 145 10.13 1.31 -9.76
C VAL A 145 10.01 1.04 -11.26
N VAL A 146 10.91 0.24 -11.84
CA VAL A 146 10.84 -0.12 -13.27
C VAL A 146 9.56 -0.87 -13.58
N TYR A 147 9.18 -1.85 -12.75
CA TYR A 147 7.93 -2.58 -12.93
C TYR A 147 6.73 -1.63 -12.94
N MET A 148 6.61 -0.73 -11.96
CA MET A 148 5.51 0.23 -11.89
C MET A 148 5.47 1.20 -13.08
N ALA A 149 6.63 1.73 -13.47
CA ALA A 149 6.74 2.64 -14.60
C ALA A 149 6.43 1.94 -15.94
N ASN A 150 6.87 0.69 -16.12
CA ASN A 150 6.61 -0.10 -17.32
C ASN A 150 5.13 -0.42 -17.50
N GLN A 151 4.44 -0.70 -16.39
CA GLN A 151 3.01 -0.93 -16.38
C GLN A 151 2.20 0.34 -16.75
N ALA A 152 2.85 1.50 -16.72
CA ALA A 152 2.29 2.77 -17.19
C ALA A 152 2.92 3.29 -18.51
N GLY A 153 3.69 2.45 -19.22
CA GLY A 153 4.20 2.73 -20.56
C GLY A 153 5.65 3.19 -20.68
N ALA A 154 6.48 3.05 -19.63
CA ALA A 154 7.88 3.50 -19.68
C ALA A 154 8.81 2.64 -20.57
N GLY A 155 8.59 1.32 -20.62
CA GLY A 155 9.41 0.40 -21.42
C GLY A 155 10.88 0.32 -21.02
N TRP A 156 11.20 0.59 -19.75
CA TRP A 156 12.56 0.54 -19.21
C TRP A 156 13.03 -0.90 -18.97
N GLU A 157 14.33 -1.11 -19.15
CA GLU A 157 14.96 -2.38 -18.81
C GLU A 157 15.09 -2.53 -17.30
N GLU A 158 14.73 -3.71 -16.80
CA GLU A 158 14.84 -4.05 -15.40
C GLU A 158 16.32 -4.22 -15.02
N PRO A 159 16.81 -3.57 -13.94
CA PRO A 159 18.20 -3.71 -13.53
C PRO A 159 18.53 -5.18 -13.20
N ALA A 160 19.51 -5.71 -13.93
CA ALA A 160 20.07 -7.01 -13.63
C ALA A 160 20.73 -6.98 -12.24
N ALA A 161 20.65 -8.09 -11.51
CA ALA A 161 21.51 -8.26 -10.36
C ALA A 161 22.95 -8.20 -10.87
N PRO A 162 23.88 -7.53 -10.17
CA PRO A 162 25.28 -7.66 -10.54
C PRO A 162 25.59 -9.15 -10.53
N ALA A 163 25.92 -9.70 -11.71
CA ALA A 163 26.50 -11.02 -11.78
C ALA A 163 27.69 -10.98 -10.81
N THR A 164 27.79 -11.98 -9.93
CA THR A 164 29.02 -12.21 -9.21
C THR A 164 30.14 -12.14 -10.24
N GLU A 165 30.89 -11.04 -10.24
CA GLU A 165 32.19 -11.01 -10.87
C GLU A 165 32.94 -12.14 -10.17
N GLU A 166 33.16 -13.20 -10.93
CA GLU A 166 34.06 -14.29 -10.62
C GLU A 166 35.41 -13.62 -10.34
N LYS A 167 35.65 -13.31 -9.06
CA LYS A 167 36.95 -12.86 -8.56
C LYS A 167 37.96 -13.88 -9.06
N PRO A 168 38.89 -13.53 -9.98
CA PRO A 168 39.98 -14.41 -10.29
C PRO A 168 40.74 -14.65 -8.99
N ALA A 169 40.96 -15.92 -8.68
CA ALA A 169 41.65 -16.37 -7.50
C ALA A 169 43.00 -15.67 -7.35
N GLU A 170 43.28 -15.33 -6.09
CA GLU A 170 44.54 -14.90 -5.50
C GLU A 170 45.81 -15.39 -6.22
N GLY A 171 46.79 -14.50 -6.39
CA GLY A 171 48.20 -14.90 -6.32
C GLY A 171 49.12 -14.34 -7.40
N ALA A 172 49.63 -13.12 -7.19
CA ALA A 172 51.01 -12.75 -7.55
C ALA A 172 51.41 -11.40 -6.92
N THR A 173 52.14 -11.45 -5.81
CA THR A 173 53.17 -10.47 -5.42
C THR A 173 54.41 -11.28 -5.03
N PRO A 174 55.67 -10.81 -5.18
CA PRO A 174 56.15 -9.42 -5.00
C PRO A 174 57.11 -8.97 -6.14
N SER A 175 57.57 -7.71 -6.26
CA SER A 175 58.42 -7.00 -5.30
C SER A 175 58.75 -5.56 -5.80
N GLU A 176 58.61 -4.62 -4.86
CA GLU A 176 59.51 -3.52 -4.46
C GLU A 176 60.17 -2.58 -5.49
N GLY A 177 60.04 -1.25 -5.23
CA GLY A 177 60.91 -0.24 -5.84
C GLY A 177 60.50 1.23 -5.68
N THR A 178 60.72 1.81 -4.50
CA THR A 178 61.12 3.22 -4.26
C THR A 178 60.06 4.34 -4.29
N ALA A 179 59.76 4.85 -3.09
CA ALA A 179 59.41 6.26 -2.81
C ALA A 179 60.71 7.11 -2.69
N PRO A 180 60.72 8.45 -2.84
CA PRO A 180 60.14 9.37 -1.84
C PRO A 180 59.40 10.59 -2.47
N ALA A 181 58.27 11.04 -1.91
CA ALA A 181 58.08 12.02 -0.82
C ALA A 181 58.02 13.49 -1.29
N ASP A 182 56.88 14.12 -1.00
CA ASP A 182 56.61 15.48 -0.45
C ASP A 182 55.15 15.81 -0.84
N GLY A 183 54.22 16.22 0.01
CA GLY A 183 54.28 16.73 1.36
C GLY A 183 53.22 17.84 1.48
N THR A 184 52.37 17.75 2.51
CA THR A 184 51.54 18.83 3.10
C THR A 184 50.04 18.86 2.77
N THR A 185 49.25 18.42 3.76
CA THR A 185 47.83 18.76 4.00
C THR A 185 47.75 19.84 5.13
N PRO A 186 46.56 20.31 5.54
CA PRO A 186 45.90 21.59 5.27
C PRO A 186 46.04 22.60 6.44
N PRO A 187 45.28 23.71 6.46
CA PRO A 187 44.19 23.74 7.46
C PRO A 187 42.92 24.53 7.07
N ALA A 188 41.78 24.07 7.59
CA ALA A 188 40.73 24.92 8.18
C ALA A 188 40.87 24.79 9.70
N PRO A 189 40.48 25.77 10.56
CA PRO A 189 39.06 26.03 10.84
C PRO A 189 38.71 27.48 11.29
N ALA A 190 37.41 27.82 11.30
CA ALA A 190 36.82 28.75 12.30
C ALA A 190 35.27 28.73 12.23
N GLU A 191 34.61 28.15 13.24
CA GLU A 191 33.34 28.65 13.81
C GLU A 191 33.65 29.98 14.55
N SER A 192 32.76 30.93 14.85
CA SER A 192 31.40 30.94 15.40
C SER A 192 30.96 32.42 15.46
N VAL A 193 29.69 32.78 15.21
CA VAL A 193 28.84 33.48 16.21
C VAL A 193 27.39 33.62 15.72
N ALA A 194 26.44 33.20 16.55
CA ALA A 194 25.10 33.77 16.65
C ALA A 194 25.13 35.03 17.56
N PRO A 195 24.10 35.88 17.53
CA PRO A 195 23.19 35.85 18.68
C PRO A 195 21.70 35.95 18.30
N ALA A 196 20.87 35.57 19.28
CA ALA A 196 19.42 35.65 19.31
C ALA A 196 18.92 37.07 19.65
N ASP A 197 17.75 37.42 19.08
CA ASP A 197 16.60 38.16 19.65
C ASP A 197 15.65 38.38 18.45
N GLY A 198 14.41 37.88 18.39
CA GLY A 198 13.33 38.20 19.30
C GLY A 198 12.53 39.39 18.75
N THR A 199 11.60 39.17 17.79
CA THR A 199 10.26 39.80 17.78
C THR A 199 9.39 39.31 16.61
N SER A 200 8.17 38.89 16.95
CA SER A 200 7.04 38.83 16.03
C SER A 200 6.52 40.25 15.81
N PRO A 201 5.96 40.56 14.63
CA PRO A 201 4.55 40.96 14.70
C PRO A 201 3.68 40.30 13.62
N SER A 202 2.53 39.84 14.11
CA SER A 202 1.31 39.62 13.36
C SER A 202 0.62 40.97 13.11
N ALA A 203 0.29 41.28 11.85
CA ALA A 203 -0.84 42.11 11.37
C ALA A 203 -0.73 42.17 9.83
N GLU A 204 -1.57 41.51 9.03
CA GLU A 204 -2.98 41.82 8.70
C GLU A 204 -3.14 42.95 7.67
N GLU A 205 -3.38 42.58 6.40
CA GLU A 205 -4.42 43.11 5.48
C GLU A 205 -4.39 42.28 4.16
N LYS A 206 -5.33 41.36 3.92
CA LYS A 206 -6.67 41.48 3.25
C LYS A 206 -6.60 41.52 1.68
N PRO A 207 -7.67 41.13 0.95
CA PRO A 207 -7.65 40.04 -0.01
C PRO A 207 -7.85 40.51 -1.46
N SER A 208 -7.35 39.77 -2.45
CA SER A 208 -7.69 40.04 -3.84
C SER A 208 -8.80 39.09 -4.31
N GLU A 209 -9.94 39.72 -4.56
CA GLU A 209 -11.19 39.26 -5.12
C GLU A 209 -11.02 38.38 -6.38
N ALA A 210 -11.84 37.33 -6.46
CA ALA A 210 -12.07 36.56 -7.67
C ALA A 210 -12.82 37.37 -8.74
N PRO A 211 -12.72 37.00 -10.03
CA PRO A 211 -13.82 37.14 -10.95
C PRO A 211 -14.50 35.79 -11.16
N ALA A 212 -15.80 35.72 -10.85
CA ALA A 212 -16.69 34.76 -11.49
C ALA A 212 -16.75 35.06 -13.00
N PRO A 213 -17.11 34.06 -13.83
CA PRO A 213 -18.44 34.21 -14.39
C PRO A 213 -19.26 32.91 -14.51
N ALA A 214 -20.56 33.15 -14.42
CA ALA A 214 -21.65 32.57 -15.22
C ALA A 214 -22.03 31.10 -15.04
N ASP A 215 -23.19 30.97 -14.39
CA ASP A 215 -24.27 30.02 -14.63
C ASP A 215 -24.33 29.51 -16.09
N ALA A 216 -24.13 28.21 -16.25
CA ALA A 216 -24.56 27.46 -17.41
C ALA A 216 -25.07 26.10 -16.93
N SER A 217 -26.37 26.03 -16.68
CA SER A 217 -27.11 24.77 -16.65
C SER A 217 -26.98 24.06 -18.00
N ALA A 218 -26.25 22.95 -18.03
CA ALA A 218 -26.30 21.91 -19.05
C ALA A 218 -25.84 20.57 -18.43
N PRO A 219 -26.37 19.43 -18.90
CA PRO A 219 -26.76 18.31 -18.03
C PRO A 219 -25.59 17.44 -17.56
N ALA A 220 -25.83 16.77 -16.43
CA ALA A 220 -24.95 15.79 -15.82
C ALA A 220 -24.43 14.75 -16.84
N PRO A 221 -23.15 14.35 -16.79
CA PRO A 221 -22.68 13.21 -17.56
C PRO A 221 -23.46 11.97 -17.12
N GLU A 222 -24.11 11.31 -18.09
CA GLU A 222 -24.86 10.07 -17.90
C GLU A 222 -23.99 9.06 -17.16
N GLN A 223 -24.46 8.61 -15.99
CA GLN A 223 -23.75 7.58 -15.25
C GLN A 223 -23.73 6.28 -16.08
N PRO A 224 -22.61 5.55 -16.11
CA PRO A 224 -22.59 4.24 -16.76
C PRO A 224 -23.62 3.33 -16.07
N LYS A 225 -24.57 2.80 -16.85
CA LYS A 225 -25.65 1.91 -16.37
C LYS A 225 -25.09 0.80 -15.49
N SER A 226 -25.70 0.61 -14.31
CA SER A 226 -25.35 -0.44 -13.35
C SER A 226 -25.44 -1.83 -14.03
N PRO A 227 -24.63 -2.83 -13.62
CA PRO A 227 -24.69 -4.19 -14.14
C PRO A 227 -26.12 -4.77 -14.19
N GLU A 228 -26.99 -4.39 -13.26
CA GLU A 228 -28.41 -4.81 -13.25
C GLU A 228 -29.21 -4.25 -14.42
N GLN A 229 -29.03 -2.98 -14.78
CA GLN A 229 -29.71 -2.35 -15.91
C GLN A 229 -29.24 -2.93 -17.25
N LYS A 230 -27.98 -3.38 -17.32
CA LYS A 230 -27.43 -4.05 -18.50
C LYS A 230 -28.00 -5.47 -18.69
N VAL A 231 -28.41 -6.12 -17.61
CA VAL A 231 -29.06 -7.43 -17.64
C VAL A 231 -30.53 -7.31 -18.02
N GLU A 232 -31.20 -6.22 -17.64
CA GLU A 232 -32.60 -5.97 -18.01
C GLU A 232 -32.73 -5.65 -19.51
N GLU A 233 -31.89 -4.77 -20.04
CA GLU A 233 -31.88 -4.43 -21.47
C GLU A 233 -31.48 -5.61 -22.37
N ALA A 234 -30.62 -6.52 -21.87
CA ALA A 234 -30.29 -7.77 -22.56
C ALA A 234 -31.46 -8.76 -22.60
N LYS A 235 -32.37 -8.70 -21.62
CA LYS A 235 -33.59 -9.54 -21.60
C LYS A 235 -34.63 -8.97 -22.55
N ASP A 236 -34.86 -7.67 -22.56
CA ASP A 236 -35.82 -7.05 -23.49
C ASP A 236 -35.42 -7.27 -24.95
N LYS A 237 -34.11 -7.16 -25.25
CA LYS A 237 -33.60 -7.42 -26.60
C LYS A 237 -33.66 -8.90 -27.01
N ALA A 238 -33.69 -9.82 -26.03
CA ALA A 238 -33.90 -11.23 -26.29
C ALA A 238 -35.37 -11.54 -26.57
N VAL A 239 -36.30 -10.83 -25.92
CA VAL A 239 -37.74 -10.98 -26.14
C VAL A 239 -38.14 -10.46 -27.53
N GLU A 240 -37.65 -9.29 -27.93
CA GLU A 240 -37.92 -8.71 -29.26
C GLU A 240 -37.40 -9.60 -30.40
N LYS A 241 -36.22 -10.19 -30.22
CA LYS A 241 -35.63 -11.12 -31.20
C LYS A 241 -36.39 -12.45 -31.28
N THR A 242 -37.08 -12.85 -30.21
CA THR A 242 -37.93 -14.05 -30.25
C THR A 242 -39.29 -13.78 -30.88
N GLU A 243 -39.83 -12.57 -30.79
CA GLU A 243 -41.07 -12.21 -31.51
C GLU A 243 -40.84 -12.06 -33.02
N GLU A 244 -39.72 -11.46 -33.45
CA GLU A 244 -39.38 -11.34 -34.88
C GLU A 244 -39.11 -12.70 -35.54
N ALA A 245 -38.61 -13.68 -34.79
CA ALA A 245 -38.39 -15.04 -35.26
C ALA A 245 -39.67 -15.89 -35.35
N VAL A 246 -40.75 -15.49 -34.67
CA VAL A 246 -42.05 -16.16 -34.72
C VAL A 246 -42.94 -15.59 -35.84
N ASP A 247 -42.75 -14.32 -36.22
CA ASP A 247 -43.52 -13.68 -37.31
C ASP A 247 -42.97 -14.02 -38.73
N SER A 248 -41.74 -14.55 -38.82
CA SER A 248 -41.09 -14.97 -40.08
C SER A 248 -41.11 -16.49 -40.35
N ALA A 249 -41.90 -17.27 -39.60
CA ALA A 249 -42.05 -18.72 -39.75
C ALA A 249 -43.49 -19.11 -40.09
#